data_AF-A0A496RR60-F1
#
_entry.id   AF-A0A496RR60-F1
#
_cell.length_a   1.000
_cell.length_b   1.000
_cell.length_c   1.000
_cell.angle_alpha   90.00
_cell.angle_beta   90.00
_cell.angle_gamma   90.00
#
_symmetry.space_group_name_H-M   'P 1'
#
loop_
_entity.id
_entity.type
_entity.pdbx_description
1 polymer ?
#
loop_
_entity_poly.entity_id
_entity_poly.type
_entity_poly.pdbx_seq_one_letter_code
_entity_poly.pdbx_strand_id
1 'polypeptide(L)'
;MNDNFKMDCSDIREKLKAFLNDLLVEDEYKLFVAHLNVCKKCKDYVRRIGSISNQLWQLGDVNVPPDLSYTILFRLKQTEQENIKSKFFISKKLAVGIFVVILALATLFFGIKYHYFSKEVDETSVVKKITM
;
A
#
# COMPACT_ATOMS: atom_id res chain seq x y z
N MET A 1 -31.63 21.46 -28.62
CA MET A 1 -30.17 21.23 -28.72
C MET A 1 -29.79 20.48 -27.46
N ASN A 2 -29.51 19.18 -27.59
CA ASN A 2 -29.29 18.30 -26.45
C ASN A 2 -27.79 18.34 -26.08
N ASP A 3 -27.49 19.04 -24.99
CA ASP A 3 -26.14 19.20 -24.43
C ASP A 3 -25.59 17.88 -23.89
N ASN A 4 -24.73 17.25 -24.68
CA ASN A 4 -23.95 16.06 -24.32
C ASN A 4 -22.50 16.44 -23.93
N PHE A 5 -22.33 17.61 -23.30
CA PHE A 5 -21.04 18.22 -22.94
C PHE A 5 -21.00 18.59 -21.45
N LYS A 6 -21.56 17.74 -20.58
CA LYS A 6 -22.03 18.23 -19.29
C LYS A 6 -21.06 17.93 -18.16
N MET A 7 -19.96 18.70 -18.12
CA MET A 7 -19.41 19.08 -16.82
C MET A 7 -20.34 20.14 -16.24
N ASP A 8 -20.84 19.93 -15.04
CA ASP A 8 -21.75 20.84 -14.37
C ASP A 8 -21.05 21.72 -13.32
N CYS A 9 -21.82 22.60 -12.66
CA CYS A 9 -21.26 23.50 -11.65
C CYS A 9 -20.76 22.77 -10.39
N SER A 10 -21.29 21.58 -10.08
CA SER A 10 -20.82 20.74 -8.98
C SER A 10 -19.48 20.12 -9.33
N ASP A 11 -19.36 19.58 -10.54
CA ASP A 11 -18.12 18.99 -11.03
C ASP A 11 -16.96 19.99 -10.99
N ILE A 12 -17.22 21.25 -11.35
CA ILE A 12 -16.20 22.32 -11.24
C ILE A 12 -15.71 22.49 -9.81
N ARG A 13 -16.60 22.42 -8.81
CA ARG A 13 -16.22 22.59 -7.40
C ARG A 13 -15.38 21.41 -6.91
N GLU A 14 -15.74 20.21 -7.31
CA GLU A 14 -15.02 18.98 -6.95
C GLU A 14 -13.63 18.94 -7.61
N LYS A 15 -13.57 19.30 -8.89
CA LYS A 15 -12.33 19.27 -9.70
C LYS A 15 -11.45 20.49 -9.55
N LEU A 16 -11.90 21.55 -8.87
CA LEU A 16 -11.11 22.76 -8.67
C LEU A 16 -9.77 22.48 -7.98
N LYS A 17 -9.75 21.61 -6.97
CA LYS A 17 -8.50 21.26 -6.28
C LYS A 17 -7.51 20.58 -7.24
N ALA A 18 -7.99 19.66 -8.08
CA ALA A 18 -7.15 19.01 -9.08
C ALA A 18 -6.65 20.02 -10.11
N PHE A 19 -7.51 20.94 -10.57
CA PHE A 19 -7.13 22.03 -11.48
C PHE A 19 -6.03 22.92 -10.91
N LEU A 20 -6.14 23.33 -9.64
CA LEU A 20 -5.14 24.20 -8.99
C LEU A 20 -3.76 23.53 -8.79
N ASN A 21 -3.74 22.20 -8.73
CA ASN A 21 -2.50 21.43 -8.57
C ASN A 21 -2.00 20.82 -9.89
N ASP A 22 -2.59 21.20 -11.03
CA ASP A 22 -2.25 20.67 -12.35
C ASP A 22 -2.39 19.13 -12.45
N LEU A 23 -3.42 18.58 -11.79
CA LEU A 23 -3.71 17.15 -11.71
C LEU A 23 -4.92 16.71 -12.55
N LEU A 24 -5.43 17.58 -13.42
CA LEU A 24 -6.50 17.21 -14.34
C LEU A 24 -5.93 16.53 -15.60
N VAL A 25 -6.57 15.46 -16.03
CA VAL A 25 -6.25 14.83 -17.31
C VAL A 25 -6.71 15.75 -18.45
N GLU A 26 -6.05 15.69 -19.61
CA GLU A 26 -6.26 16.62 -20.73
C GLU A 26 -7.74 16.78 -21.14
N ASP A 27 -8.49 15.69 -21.21
CA ASP A 27 -9.92 15.74 -21.58
C ASP A 27 -10.76 16.43 -20.51
N GLU A 28 -10.47 16.17 -19.23
CA GLU A 28 -11.14 16.83 -18.12
C GLU A 28 -10.83 18.32 -18.07
N TYR A 29 -9.58 18.68 -18.37
CA TYR A 29 -9.16 20.08 -18.49
C TYR A 29 -9.95 20.81 -19.58
N LYS A 30 -10.08 20.21 -20.77
CA LYS A 30 -10.86 20.78 -21.88
C LYS A 30 -12.30 21.03 -21.48
N LEU A 31 -12.94 20.04 -20.84
CA LEU A 31 -14.33 20.18 -20.35
C LEU A 31 -14.46 21.24 -19.25
N PHE A 32 -13.50 21.29 -18.34
CA PHE A 32 -13.44 22.27 -17.25
C PHE A 32 -13.36 23.69 -17.82
N VAL A 33 -12.42 23.95 -18.73
CA VAL A 33 -12.26 25.26 -19.39
C VAL A 33 -13.48 25.61 -20.24
N ALA A 34 -14.05 24.63 -20.97
CA ALA A 34 -15.27 24.85 -21.75
C ALA A 34 -16.42 25.33 -20.87
N HIS A 35 -16.62 24.71 -19.69
CA HIS A 35 -17.64 25.15 -18.73
C HIS A 35 -17.34 26.56 -18.18
N LEU A 36 -16.10 26.89 -17.87
CA LEU A 36 -15.73 28.23 -17.38
C LEU A 36 -15.95 29.34 -18.42
N ASN A 37 -15.89 29.01 -19.72
CA ASN A 37 -16.17 29.97 -20.79
C ASN A 37 -17.65 30.32 -20.90
N VAL A 38 -18.55 29.37 -20.57
CA VAL A 38 -20.01 29.58 -20.66
C VAL A 38 -20.64 29.98 -19.33
N CYS A 39 -20.12 29.50 -18.20
CA CYS A 39 -20.71 29.72 -16.88
C CYS A 39 -19.97 30.83 -16.11
N LYS A 40 -20.53 32.04 -16.14
CA LYS A 40 -19.99 33.20 -15.40
C LYS A 40 -19.83 32.93 -13.90
N LYS A 41 -20.79 32.22 -13.28
CA LYS A 41 -20.76 31.90 -11.85
C LYS A 41 -19.53 31.04 -11.49
N CYS A 42 -19.25 30.01 -12.29
CA CYS A 42 -18.08 29.15 -12.10
C CYS A 42 -16.79 29.91 -12.38
N LYS A 43 -16.75 30.73 -13.45
CA LYS A 43 -15.60 31.58 -13.77
C LYS A 43 -15.23 32.52 -12.62
N ASP A 44 -16.21 33.21 -12.05
CA ASP A 44 -15.99 34.13 -10.93
C ASP A 44 -15.60 33.39 -9.65
N TYR A 45 -16.15 32.20 -9.42
CA TYR A 45 -15.75 31.34 -8.31
C TYR A 45 -14.27 30.93 -8.40
N VAL A 46 -13.84 30.39 -9.55
CA VAL A 46 -12.45 29.98 -9.77
C VAL A 46 -11.51 31.19 -9.66
N ARG A 47 -11.89 32.34 -10.22
CA ARG A 47 -11.09 33.58 -10.11
C ARG A 47 -10.90 34.04 -8.67
N ARG A 48 -11.96 34.00 -7.84
CA ARG A 48 -11.85 34.39 -6.43
C ARG A 48 -10.87 33.50 -5.67
N ILE A 49 -10.94 32.19 -5.91
CA ILE A 49 -10.00 31.22 -5.30
C ILE A 49 -8.57 31.49 -5.78
N GLY A 50 -8.36 31.70 -7.08
CA GLY A 50 -7.04 32.06 -7.61
C GLY A 50 -6.48 33.36 -7.03
N SER A 51 -7.33 34.36 -6.78
CA SER A 51 -6.93 35.62 -6.13
C SER A 51 -6.46 35.40 -4.70
N ILE A 52 -7.12 34.51 -3.93
CA ILE A 52 -6.69 34.17 -2.57
C ILE A 52 -5.33 33.48 -2.61
N SER A 53 -5.15 32.49 -3.50
CA SER A 53 -3.86 31.82 -3.67
C SER A 53 -2.74 32.81 -4.02
N ASN A 54 -3.00 33.77 -4.91
CA ASN A 54 -2.03 34.79 -5.26
C ASN A 54 -1.71 35.73 -4.08
N GLN A 55 -2.70 36.11 -3.27
CA GLN A 55 -2.46 36.90 -2.05
C GLN A 55 -1.63 36.12 -1.03
N LEU A 56 -1.88 34.82 -0.86
CA LEU A 56 -1.09 33.96 0.02
C LEU A 56 0.36 33.86 -0.46
N TRP A 57 0.59 33.74 -1.77
CA TRP A 57 1.94 33.76 -2.35
C TRP A 57 2.68 35.08 -2.10
N GLN A 58 1.96 36.20 -2.00
CA GLN A 58 2.56 37.51 -1.72
C GLN A 58 2.98 37.70 -0.25
N LEU A 59 2.58 36.81 0.66
CA LEU A 59 2.96 36.89 2.08
C LEU A 59 4.47 36.63 2.31
N GLY A 60 5.21 36.27 1.26
CA GLY A 60 6.66 36.11 1.29
C GLY A 60 7.11 34.83 1.98
N ASP A 61 8.40 34.59 1.95
CA ASP A 61 8.99 33.41 2.59
C ASP A 61 8.81 33.49 4.11
N VAL A 62 8.22 32.44 4.66
CA VAL A 62 8.17 32.25 6.11
C VAL A 62 9.57 31.86 6.56
N ASN A 63 10.09 32.54 7.59
CA ASN A 63 11.35 32.14 8.22
C ASN A 63 11.25 30.70 8.70
N VAL A 64 11.96 29.81 8.02
CA VAL A 64 12.05 28.40 8.38
C VAL A 64 12.94 28.28 9.62
N PRO A 65 12.50 27.60 10.68
CA PRO A 65 13.35 27.36 11.84
C PRO A 65 14.65 26.67 11.41
N PRO A 66 15.82 27.10 11.91
CA PRO A 66 17.12 26.56 11.47
C PRO A 66 17.26 25.06 11.78
N ASP A 67 16.52 24.56 12.77
CA ASP A 67 16.52 23.15 13.19
C ASP A 67 15.50 22.27 12.45
N LEU A 68 14.68 22.84 11.56
CA LEU A 68 13.64 22.08 10.86
C LEU A 68 14.26 20.99 9.98
N SER A 69 15.34 21.30 9.27
CA SER A 69 16.05 20.35 8.41
C SER A 69 16.59 19.16 9.20
N TYR A 70 17.22 19.41 10.36
CA TYR A 70 17.73 18.37 11.23
C TYR A 70 16.60 17.52 11.83
N THR A 71 15.49 18.15 12.24
CA THR A 71 14.32 17.46 12.75
C THR A 71 13.70 16.53 11.70
N ILE A 72 13.56 16.99 10.44
CA ILE A 72 13.04 16.18 9.34
C ILE A 72 13.96 14.99 9.06
N LEU A 73 15.27 15.23 8.94
CA LEU A 73 16.26 14.17 8.70
C LEU A 73 16.27 13.13 9.84
N PHE A 74 16.16 13.59 11.09
CA PHE A 74 16.08 12.72 12.25
C PHE A 74 14.84 11.83 12.21
N ARG A 75 13.67 12.40 11.91
CA ARG A 75 12.40 11.65 11.82
C ARG A 75 12.39 10.63 10.67
N LEU A 76 12.93 10.98 9.51
CA LEU A 76 13.05 10.05 8.38
C LEU A 76 13.92 8.84 8.73
N LYS A 77 15.07 9.09 9.37
CA LYS A 77 15.99 8.03 9.83
C LYS A 77 15.36 7.13 10.90
N GLN A 78 14.57 7.71 11.82
CA GLN A 78 13.86 6.94 12.85
C GLN A 78 12.81 6.00 12.24
N THR A 79 12.01 6.50 11.29
CA THR A 79 10.98 5.70 10.59
C THR A 79 11.58 4.51 9.84
N GLU A 80 12.74 4.68 9.21
CA GLU A 80 13.45 3.58 8.54
C GLU A 80 13.94 2.52 9.53
N GLN A 81 14.53 2.94 10.65
CA GLN A 81 15.04 2.02 11.67
C GLN A 81 13.94 1.21 12.37
N GLU A 82 12.77 1.79 12.63
CA GLU A 82 11.64 1.06 13.24
C GLU A 82 11.03 0.04 12.26
N ASN A 83 11.02 0.35 10.96
CA ASN A 83 10.58 -0.58 9.93
C ASN A 83 11.53 -1.80 9.78
N ILE A 84 12.84 -1.57 9.92
CA ILE A 84 13.84 -2.65 9.87
C ILE A 84 13.77 -3.54 11.13
N LYS A 85 13.68 -2.94 12.33
CA LYS A 85 13.62 -3.70 13.59
C LYS A 85 12.36 -4.58 13.67
N SER A 86 11.21 -4.06 13.25
CA SER A 86 9.94 -4.82 13.25
C SER A 86 9.97 -6.00 12.28
N LYS A 87 10.50 -5.83 11.05
CA LYS A 87 10.69 -6.93 10.10
C LYS A 87 11.62 -8.03 10.64
N PHE A 88 12.71 -7.64 11.31
CA PHE A 88 13.66 -8.60 11.89
C PHE A 88 13.09 -9.37 13.09
N PHE A 89 12.22 -8.75 13.89
CA PHE A 89 11.58 -9.43 15.02
C PHE A 89 10.48 -10.40 14.58
N ILE A 90 9.76 -10.07 13.51
CA ILE A 90 8.70 -10.93 12.94
C ILE A 90 9.29 -12.17 12.27
N SER A 91 10.39 -12.03 11.52
CA SER A 91 11.03 -13.16 10.83
C SER A 91 11.59 -14.21 11.79
N LYS A 92 12.12 -13.81 12.95
CA LYS A 92 12.63 -14.75 13.97
C LYS A 92 11.53 -15.59 14.61
N LYS A 93 10.35 -15.00 14.90
CA LYS A 93 9.22 -15.74 15.50
C LYS A 93 8.62 -16.74 14.52
N LEU A 94 8.51 -16.38 13.23
CA LEU A 94 8.05 -17.30 12.18
C LEU A 94 9.03 -18.45 11.94
N ALA A 95 10.33 -18.17 11.91
CA ALA A 95 11.35 -19.20 11.69
C ALA A 95 11.34 -20.29 12.77
N VAL A 96 11.18 -19.92 14.05
CA VAL A 96 11.08 -20.88 15.16
C VAL A 96 9.80 -21.72 15.05
N GLY A 97 8.66 -21.09 14.74
CA GLY A 97 7.40 -21.81 14.55
C GLY A 97 7.47 -22.84 13.42
N ILE A 98 8.04 -22.45 12.27
CA ILE A 98 8.22 -23.34 11.11
C ILE A 98 9.14 -24.52 11.47
N PHE A 99 10.24 -24.28 12.19
CA PHE A 99 11.17 -25.33 12.59
C PHE A 99 10.51 -26.41 13.48
N VAL A 100 9.68 -26.00 14.44
CA VAL A 100 8.96 -26.93 15.33
C VAL A 100 7.96 -27.78 14.54
N VAL A 101 7.24 -27.18 13.60
CA VAL A 101 6.27 -27.91 12.75
C VAL A 101 6.97 -28.92 11.86
N ILE A 102 8.10 -28.55 11.24
CA ILE A 102 8.90 -29.46 10.41
C ILE A 102 9.40 -30.66 11.24
N LEU A 103 9.89 -30.43 12.47
CA LEU A 103 10.33 -31.51 13.34
C LEU A 103 9.17 -32.45 13.71
N ALA A 104 8.00 -31.91 14.05
CA ALA A 104 6.82 -32.72 14.34
C ALA A 104 6.40 -33.59 13.12
N LEU A 105 6.35 -32.99 11.93
CA LEU A 105 6.04 -33.71 10.70
C LEU A 105 7.10 -34.78 10.37
N ALA A 106 8.38 -34.49 10.56
CA ALA A 106 9.44 -35.47 10.38
C ALA A 106 9.27 -36.66 11.34
N THR A 107 9.01 -36.41 12.62
CA THR A 107 8.79 -37.50 13.59
C THR A 107 7.59 -38.37 13.23
N LEU A 108 6.49 -37.78 12.73
CA LEU A 108 5.33 -38.54 12.24
C LEU A 108 5.67 -39.34 10.99
N PHE A 109 6.34 -38.72 10.01
CA PHE A 109 6.70 -39.37 8.76
C PHE A 109 7.66 -40.55 8.96
N PHE A 110 8.71 -40.35 9.76
CA PHE A 110 9.62 -41.42 10.13
C PHE A 110 8.93 -42.48 11.00
N GLY A 111 8.13 -42.09 11.99
CA GLY A 111 7.41 -43.04 12.86
C GLY A 111 6.44 -43.95 12.10
N ILE A 112 5.66 -43.40 11.16
CA ILE A 112 4.76 -44.18 10.29
C ILE A 112 5.57 -45.13 9.40
N LYS A 113 6.68 -44.66 8.82
CA LYS A 113 7.57 -45.51 8.00
C LYS A 113 8.18 -46.65 8.83
N TYR A 114 8.63 -46.39 10.06
CA TYR A 114 9.15 -47.41 10.97
C TYR A 114 8.07 -48.45 11.32
N HIS A 115 6.84 -48.02 11.59
CA HIS A 115 5.74 -48.94 11.89
C HIS A 115 5.36 -49.79 10.67
N TYR A 116 5.37 -49.23 9.47
CA TYR A 116 5.08 -49.97 8.24
C TYR A 116 6.18 -50.99 7.91
N PHE A 117 7.45 -50.61 8.06
CA PHE A 117 8.60 -51.48 7.83
C PHE A 117 8.66 -52.65 8.82
N SER A 118 8.27 -52.43 10.09
CA SER A 118 8.22 -53.51 11.08
C SER A 118 7.22 -54.61 10.73
N LYS A 119 6.14 -54.28 9.99
CA LYS A 119 5.09 -55.23 9.62
C LYS A 119 5.49 -56.16 8.46
N GLU A 120 6.40 -55.71 7.59
CA GLU A 120 6.89 -56.49 6.44
C GLU A 120 7.92 -57.57 6.85
N VAL A 121 8.60 -57.37 7.99
CA VAL A 121 9.55 -58.35 8.57
C VAL A 121 8.83 -59.52 9.23
N ASP A 122 7.61 -59.31 9.75
CA ASP A 122 6.81 -60.40 10.34
C ASP A 122 6.28 -61.38 9.28
N GLU A 123 5.85 -60.91 8.11
CA GLU A 123 5.26 -61.77 7.08
C GLU A 123 6.28 -62.70 6.41
N THR A 124 7.54 -62.27 6.30
CA THR A 124 8.64 -63.11 5.77
C THR A 124 9.18 -64.12 6.78
N SER A 125 8.92 -63.93 8.08
CA SER A 125 9.32 -64.87 9.13
C SER A 125 8.33 -66.04 9.33
N VAL A 126 7.04 -65.83 9.02
CA VAL A 126 6.00 -66.87 9.18
C VAL A 126 6.06 -67.91 8.07
N VAL A 127 6.31 -67.51 6.82
CA VAL A 127 6.38 -68.46 5.70
C VAL A 127 7.55 -69.44 5.84
N LYS A 128 8.69 -68.98 6.38
CA LYS A 128 9.88 -69.84 6.52
C LYS A 128 9.77 -70.88 7.64
N LYS A 129 8.81 -70.73 8.56
CA LYS A 129 8.63 -71.63 9.72
C LYS A 129 7.60 -72.74 9.48
N ILE A 130 6.84 -72.68 8.38
CA ILE A 130 5.78 -73.66 8.05
C ILE A 130 6.29 -74.73 7.07
N THR A 131 7.48 -74.56 6.47
CA THR A 131 8.05 -75.48 5.47
C THR A 131 9.31 -76.22 5.97
N MET A 132 9.46 -76.42 7.28
CA MET A 132 10.57 -77.19 7.86
C MET A 132 10.08 -78.16 8.92
#